data_AF-A0AAV4UZI7-F1
#
_entry.id   AF-A0AAV4UZI7-F1
#
_cell.length_a   1.000
_cell.length_b   1.000
_cell.length_c   1.000
_cell.angle_alpha   90.00
_cell.angle_beta   90.00
_cell.angle_gamma   90.00
#
_symmetry.space_group_name_H-M   'P 1'
#
loop_
_entity.id
_entity.type
_entity.pdbx_description
1 polymer ?
#
loop_
_entity_poly.entity_id
_entity_poly.type
_entity_poly.pdbx_seq_one_letter_code
_entity_poly.pdbx_strand_id
1 'polypeptide(L)'
;MAGELEYNDYFDHLLDWYPHRYDPNVFFTAYEDMKKDIKGVILKLSRFLGEEYIEAIEKDNAVLNNIILYSGFDYMKKKLSEVYDLRGSEDIDPIFTGLTYMCEFTNSLKPPEDLPELEFVRKGIIGDWRNHFSVDQTERLNRKFLEKMKDTEVLQWYPIE
;
A
#
# COMPACT_ATOMS: atom_id res chain seq x y z
N MET A 1 -15.14 -8.81 -14.88
CA MET A 1 -13.82 -8.24 -14.56
C MET A 1 -12.79 -9.27 -14.98
N ALA A 2 -12.13 -9.07 -16.12
CA ALA A 2 -11.32 -10.08 -16.80
C ALA A 2 -9.86 -10.18 -16.30
N GLY A 3 -9.46 -9.31 -15.36
CA GLY A 3 -8.08 -9.32 -14.83
C GLY A 3 -7.06 -8.73 -15.81
N GLU A 4 -7.49 -8.01 -16.84
CA GLU A 4 -6.63 -7.38 -17.85
C GLU A 4 -5.99 -6.08 -17.31
N LEU A 5 -5.11 -6.23 -16.32
CA LEU A 5 -4.33 -5.17 -15.68
C LEU A 5 -2.82 -5.50 -15.72
N GLU A 6 -1.96 -4.53 -15.41
CA GLU A 6 -0.49 -4.66 -15.47
C GLU A 6 0.06 -5.89 -14.71
N TYR A 7 -0.60 -6.29 -13.62
CA TYR A 7 -0.22 -7.45 -12.79
C TYR A 7 -1.27 -8.58 -12.81
N ASN A 8 -2.08 -8.65 -13.89
CA ASN A 8 -3.17 -9.60 -14.06
C ASN A 8 -4.28 -9.51 -12.99
N ASP A 9 -4.96 -10.63 -12.73
CA ASP A 9 -6.09 -10.72 -11.82
C ASP A 9 -5.65 -10.66 -10.35
N TYR A 10 -6.21 -9.71 -9.61
CA TYR A 10 -5.94 -9.55 -8.18
C TYR A 10 -6.21 -10.82 -7.37
N PHE A 11 -7.30 -11.53 -7.64
CA PHE A 11 -7.68 -12.69 -6.85
C PHE A 11 -6.72 -13.85 -7.05
N ASP A 12 -6.24 -14.04 -8.27
CA ASP A 12 -5.26 -15.07 -8.59
C ASP A 12 -3.93 -14.75 -7.88
N HIS A 13 -3.46 -13.50 -7.95
CA HIS A 13 -2.24 -13.07 -7.24
C HIS A 13 -2.34 -13.25 -5.72
N LEU A 14 -3.50 -12.94 -5.11
CA LEU A 14 -3.71 -13.14 -3.68
C LEU A 14 -3.70 -14.64 -3.34
N LEU A 15 -4.42 -15.46 -4.09
CA LEU A 15 -4.58 -16.89 -3.82
C LEU A 15 -3.29 -17.68 -4.01
N ASP A 16 -2.43 -17.27 -4.94
CA ASP A 16 -1.13 -17.90 -5.14
C ASP A 16 -0.21 -17.72 -3.92
N TRP A 17 -0.24 -16.55 -3.28
CA TRP A 17 0.63 -16.23 -2.14
C TRP A 17 0.00 -16.48 -0.76
N TYR A 18 -1.33 -16.50 -0.65
CA TYR A 18 -2.01 -16.64 0.64
C TYR A 18 -1.65 -17.92 1.43
N PRO A 19 -1.43 -19.09 0.80
CA PRO A 19 -0.96 -20.28 1.51
C PRO A 19 0.38 -20.09 2.22
N HIS A 20 1.25 -19.23 1.70
CA HIS A 20 2.59 -18.93 2.23
C HIS A 20 2.60 -18.02 3.45
N ARG A 21 1.44 -17.52 3.91
CA ARG A 21 1.35 -16.57 5.05
C ARG A 21 1.90 -17.10 6.38
N TYR A 22 2.15 -18.40 6.49
CA TYR A 22 2.76 -19.04 7.66
C TYR A 22 4.21 -19.47 7.44
N ASP A 23 4.76 -19.21 6.25
CA ASP A 23 6.17 -19.51 5.97
C ASP A 23 7.06 -18.62 6.86
N PRO A 24 8.17 -19.14 7.38
CA PRO A 24 8.99 -18.44 8.38
C PRO A 24 9.57 -17.11 7.89
N ASN A 25 9.71 -16.94 6.57
CA ASN A 25 10.25 -15.74 5.93
C ASN A 25 9.18 -14.89 5.24
N VAL A 26 7.91 -15.08 5.59
CA VAL A 26 6.78 -14.29 5.05
C VAL A 26 6.08 -13.57 6.19
N PHE A 27 6.11 -12.24 6.15
CA PHE A 27 5.29 -11.42 7.04
C PHE A 27 4.02 -10.99 6.31
N PHE A 28 2.89 -11.51 6.77
CA PHE A 28 1.59 -11.20 6.21
C PHE A 28 0.84 -10.18 7.08
N THR A 29 0.35 -9.10 6.47
CA THR A 29 -0.52 -8.10 7.12
C THR A 29 -1.54 -7.56 6.14
N ALA A 30 -2.74 -7.22 6.61
CA ALA A 30 -3.73 -6.48 5.84
C ALA A 30 -3.58 -4.96 6.05
N TYR A 31 -4.07 -4.17 5.10
CA TYR A 31 -4.09 -2.71 5.21
C TYR A 31 -5.02 -2.24 6.33
N GLU A 32 -6.14 -2.92 6.49
CA GLU A 32 -7.14 -2.67 7.52
C GLU A 32 -6.58 -2.92 8.92
N ASP A 33 -5.74 -3.94 9.09
CA ASP A 33 -5.06 -4.21 10.37
C ASP A 33 -4.09 -3.08 10.72
N MET A 34 -3.32 -2.58 9.75
CA MET A 34 -2.44 -1.42 9.94
C MET A 34 -3.23 -0.16 10.34
N LYS A 35 -4.41 0.06 9.74
CA LYS A 35 -5.27 1.19 10.10
C LYS A 35 -5.92 1.04 11.46
N LYS A 36 -6.22 -0.19 11.88
CA LYS A 36 -6.85 -0.50 13.16
C LYS A 36 -5.86 -0.40 14.32
N ASP A 37 -4.67 -0.98 14.17
CA ASP A 37 -3.62 -0.99 15.20
C ASP A 37 -2.21 -1.02 14.58
N ILE A 38 -1.75 0.16 14.15
CA ILE A 38 -0.41 0.29 13.58
C ILE A 38 0.70 -0.09 14.57
N LYS A 39 0.51 0.16 15.87
CA LYS A 39 1.50 -0.16 16.90
C LYS A 39 1.68 -1.67 17.00
N GLY A 40 0.58 -2.41 17.09
CA GLY A 40 0.60 -3.86 17.10
C GLY A 40 1.26 -4.44 15.85
N VAL A 41 0.97 -3.89 14.66
CA VAL A 41 1.61 -4.34 13.41
C VAL A 41 3.12 -4.05 13.42
N ILE A 42 3.56 -2.86 13.84
CA ILE A 42 4.99 -2.51 13.94
C ILE A 42 5.70 -3.48 14.88
N LEU A 43 5.16 -3.73 16.08
CA LEU A 43 5.79 -4.65 17.04
C LEU A 43 5.87 -6.09 16.51
N LYS A 44 4.85 -6.55 15.78
CA LYS A 44 4.88 -7.88 15.12
C LYS A 44 5.95 -7.92 14.02
N LEU A 45 6.02 -6.87 13.18
CA LEU A 45 7.01 -6.77 12.12
C LEU A 45 8.43 -6.70 12.68
N SER A 46 8.67 -5.93 13.73
CA SER A 46 9.98 -5.85 14.36
C SER A 46 10.46 -7.19 14.87
N ARG A 47 9.59 -7.97 15.53
CA ARG A 47 9.92 -9.35 15.94
C ARG A 47 10.19 -10.28 14.76
N PHE A 48 9.43 -10.13 13.67
CA PHE A 48 9.65 -10.91 12.46
C PHE A 48 11.01 -10.62 11.81
N LEU A 49 11.46 -9.37 11.83
CA LEU A 49 12.76 -8.98 11.27
C LEU A 49 13.95 -9.45 12.12
N GLY A 50 13.79 -9.52 13.45
CA GLY A 50 14.84 -9.96 14.38
C GLY A 50 14.68 -9.38 15.79
N GLU A 51 15.29 -10.05 16.78
CA GLU A 51 15.20 -9.64 18.19
C GLU A 51 15.83 -8.25 18.43
N GLU A 52 16.88 -7.90 17.68
CA GLU A 52 17.55 -6.60 17.80
C GLU A 52 16.61 -5.41 17.50
N TYR A 53 15.60 -5.60 16.65
CA TYR A 53 14.68 -4.54 16.26
C TYR A 53 13.59 -4.32 17.32
N ILE A 54 13.10 -5.38 17.93
CA ILE A 54 12.13 -5.26 19.02
C ILE A 54 12.81 -4.73 20.28
N GLU A 55 14.04 -5.18 20.59
CA GLU A 55 14.83 -4.65 21.70
C GLU A 55 15.10 -3.15 21.56
N ALA A 56 15.39 -2.67 20.34
CA ALA A 56 15.56 -1.24 20.07
C ALA A 56 14.30 -0.42 20.39
N ILE A 57 13.12 -0.97 20.09
CA ILE A 57 11.84 -0.34 20.40
C ILE A 57 11.53 -0.38 21.90
N GLU A 58 11.79 -1.51 22.56
CA GLU A 58 11.53 -1.68 23.99
C GLU A 58 12.46 -0.83 24.86
N LYS A 59 13.70 -0.64 24.41
CA LYS A 59 14.69 0.21 25.08
C LYS A 59 14.36 1.70 24.98
N ASP A 60 13.82 2.14 23.85
CA ASP A 60 13.49 3.54 23.61
C ASP A 60 12.18 3.71 22.84
N ASN A 61 11.15 4.14 23.56
CA ASN A 61 9.84 4.45 22.99
C ASN A 61 9.89 5.55 21.92
N ALA A 62 10.93 6.39 21.88
CA ALA A 62 11.09 7.37 20.80
C ALA A 62 11.27 6.68 19.45
N VAL A 63 11.86 5.49 19.39
CA VAL A 63 12.03 4.73 18.14
C VAL A 63 10.66 4.38 17.55
N LEU A 64 9.75 3.81 18.35
CA LEU A 64 8.40 3.50 17.90
C LEU A 64 7.64 4.75 17.46
N ASN A 65 7.73 5.84 18.23
CA ASN A 65 7.06 7.09 17.89
C ASN A 65 7.60 7.69 16.59
N ASN A 66 8.91 7.62 16.36
CA ASN A 66 9.53 8.08 15.12
C ASN A 66 9.10 7.21 13.93
N ILE A 67 9.03 5.89 14.08
CA ILE A 67 8.51 5.01 13.02
C ILE A 67 7.08 5.45 12.65
N ILE A 68 6.18 5.56 13.64
CA ILE A 68 4.78 5.93 13.42
C ILE A 68 4.67 7.32 12.76
N LEU A 69 5.49 8.27 13.18
CA LEU A 69 5.50 9.63 12.63
C LEU A 69 5.98 9.62 11.18
N TYR A 70 7.16 9.06 10.91
CA TYR A 70 7.80 9.14 9.61
C TYR A 70 7.18 8.22 8.56
N SER A 71 6.59 7.09 8.96
CA SER A 71 5.78 6.24 8.08
C SER A 71 4.29 6.62 8.08
N GLY A 72 3.92 7.68 8.81
CA GLY A 72 2.55 8.13 8.96
C GLY A 72 1.99 8.76 7.69
N PHE A 73 0.67 8.74 7.55
CA PHE A 73 -0.02 9.22 6.35
C PHE A 73 0.33 10.68 6.01
N ASP A 74 0.25 11.59 6.97
CA ASP A 74 0.48 13.02 6.73
C ASP A 74 1.93 13.31 6.36
N TYR A 75 2.87 12.66 7.07
CA TYR A 75 4.30 12.81 6.79
C TYR A 75 4.63 12.28 5.39
N MET A 76 4.18 11.06 5.06
CA MET A 76 4.40 10.45 3.75
C MET A 76 3.70 11.22 2.63
N LYS A 77 2.48 11.74 2.85
CA LYS A 77 1.78 12.56 1.86
C LYS A 77 2.57 13.81 1.55
N LYS A 78 2.98 14.57 2.57
CA LYS A 78 3.83 15.75 2.38
C LYS A 78 5.13 15.39 1.69
N LYS A 79 5.87 14.39 2.21
CA LYS A 79 7.22 14.08 1.75
C LYS A 79 7.24 13.50 0.34
N LEU A 80 6.29 12.65 -0.02
CA LEU A 80 6.19 12.12 -1.37
C LEU A 80 5.63 13.15 -2.36
N SER A 81 4.73 14.03 -1.96
CA SER A 81 4.36 15.17 -2.81
C SER A 81 5.59 16.03 -3.15
N GLU A 82 6.45 16.34 -2.17
CA GLU A 82 7.73 17.04 -2.42
C GLU A 82 8.66 16.25 -3.37
N VAL A 83 8.73 14.92 -3.23
CA VAL A 83 9.60 14.05 -4.07
C VAL A 83 9.02 13.76 -5.45
N TYR A 84 7.71 13.89 -5.67
CA TYR A 84 7.10 13.69 -6.99
C TYR A 84 6.76 15.00 -7.72
N ASP A 85 6.92 16.15 -7.06
CA ASP A 85 6.92 17.49 -7.68
C ASP A 85 8.24 17.78 -8.44
N LEU A 86 8.96 16.74 -8.86
CA LEU A 86 10.21 16.79 -9.63
C LEU A 86 10.03 17.25 -11.08
N ARG A 87 9.02 18.07 -11.36
CA ARG A 87 9.02 18.96 -12.51
C ARG A 87 10.03 20.10 -12.26
N GLY A 88 11.32 19.75 -12.17
CA GLY A 88 12.43 20.71 -12.24
C GLY A 88 13.15 21.09 -10.95
N SER A 89 13.24 20.22 -9.93
CA SER A 89 14.16 20.50 -8.81
C SER A 89 15.59 20.09 -9.17
N GLU A 90 16.54 21.01 -9.00
CA GLU A 90 17.97 20.78 -9.23
C GLU A 90 18.65 20.04 -8.06
N ASP A 91 17.96 19.94 -6.91
CA ASP A 91 18.45 19.35 -5.66
C ASP A 91 17.71 18.04 -5.31
N ILE A 92 17.82 17.04 -6.18
CA ILE A 92 17.31 15.68 -5.88
C ILE A 92 18.33 14.99 -4.97
N ASP A 93 17.90 14.56 -3.78
CA ASP A 93 18.71 13.73 -2.89
C ASP A 93 19.29 12.52 -3.66
N PRO A 94 20.61 12.23 -3.58
CA PRO A 94 21.23 11.11 -4.28
C PRO A 94 20.55 9.74 -4.08
N ILE A 95 19.79 9.57 -3.00
CA ILE A 95 18.98 8.36 -2.76
C ILE A 95 17.92 8.15 -3.85
N PHE A 96 17.45 9.23 -4.50
CA PHE A 96 16.38 9.22 -5.50
C PHE A 96 16.88 9.34 -6.95
N THR A 97 18.16 9.10 -7.25
CA THR A 97 18.67 9.19 -8.63
C THR A 97 17.89 8.33 -9.64
N GLY A 98 17.34 7.20 -9.21
CA GLY A 98 16.46 6.37 -10.06
C GLY A 98 15.17 7.09 -10.49
N LEU A 99 14.62 7.96 -9.63
CA LEU A 99 13.45 8.78 -9.95
C LEU A 99 13.79 9.87 -10.97
N THR A 100 15.02 10.38 -11.00
CA THR A 100 15.47 11.35 -12.01
C THR A 100 15.28 10.78 -13.42
N TYR A 101 15.66 9.52 -13.66
CA TYR A 101 15.46 8.86 -14.96
C TYR A 101 13.98 8.74 -15.33
N MET A 102 13.12 8.43 -14.36
CA MET A 102 11.66 8.35 -14.59
C MET A 102 11.07 9.72 -14.93
N CYS A 103 11.51 10.77 -14.24
CA CYS A 103 11.09 12.15 -14.50
C CYS A 103 11.55 12.62 -15.89
N GLU A 104 12.82 12.40 -16.25
CA GLU A 104 13.37 12.71 -17.56
C GLU A 104 12.64 11.97 -18.68
N PHE A 105 12.43 10.65 -18.51
CA PHE A 105 11.68 9.84 -19.47
C PHE A 105 10.26 10.36 -19.63
N THR A 106 9.55 10.62 -18.52
CA THR A 106 8.17 11.14 -18.55
C THR A 106 8.10 12.50 -19.24
N ASN A 107 9.04 13.40 -18.98
CA ASN A 107 9.12 14.70 -19.65
C ASN A 107 9.41 14.56 -21.16
N SER A 108 10.21 13.57 -21.55
CA SER A 108 10.50 13.28 -22.97
C SER A 108 9.25 12.87 -23.76
N LEU A 109 8.23 12.31 -23.08
CA LEU A 109 6.95 11.94 -23.67
C LEU A 109 6.06 13.17 -23.98
N LYS A 110 6.46 14.38 -23.58
CA LYS A 110 5.71 15.64 -23.76
C LYS A 110 4.26 15.50 -23.31
N PRO A 111 4.05 15.21 -22.01
CA PRO A 111 2.73 14.92 -21.49
C PRO A 111 1.82 16.18 -21.57
N PRO A 112 0.49 16.02 -21.69
CA PRO A 112 -0.44 17.16 -21.74
C PRO A 112 -0.28 18.11 -20.54
N GLU A 113 -0.40 19.42 -20.81
CA GLU A 113 -0.26 20.47 -19.78
C GLU A 113 -1.36 20.42 -18.71
N ASP A 114 -2.53 19.86 -19.05
CA ASP A 114 -3.71 19.76 -18.19
C ASP A 114 -3.76 18.46 -17.36
N LEU A 115 -2.66 17.70 -17.31
CA LEU A 115 -2.60 16.52 -16.46
C LEU A 115 -2.74 16.90 -14.98
N PRO A 116 -3.59 16.17 -14.23
CA PRO A 116 -3.68 16.36 -12.79
C PRO A 116 -2.33 16.10 -12.13
N GLU A 117 -2.06 16.83 -11.05
CA GLU A 117 -0.87 16.58 -10.24
C GLU A 117 -0.88 15.13 -9.73
N LEU A 118 0.31 14.53 -9.72
CA LEU A 118 0.48 13.16 -9.27
C LEU A 118 0.42 13.10 -7.74
N GLU A 119 -0.77 12.83 -7.20
CA GLU A 119 -0.91 12.52 -5.77
C GLU A 119 -0.64 11.04 -5.49
N PHE A 120 0.62 10.69 -5.22
CA PHE A 120 0.99 9.32 -4.84
C PHE A 120 0.27 8.85 -3.56
N VAL A 121 0.18 9.73 -2.54
CA VAL A 121 -0.56 9.47 -1.31
C VAL A 121 -1.88 10.26 -1.32
N ARG A 122 -2.97 9.58 -1.67
CA ARG A 122 -4.27 10.21 -1.94
C ARG A 122 -5.10 10.50 -0.67
N LYS A 123 -5.84 9.49 -0.16
CA LYS A 123 -6.78 9.64 0.98
C LYS A 123 -6.45 8.81 2.22
N GLY A 124 -5.89 7.61 2.05
CA GLY A 124 -5.53 6.74 3.17
C GLY A 124 -6.69 6.32 4.07
N ILE A 125 -7.88 6.10 3.51
CA ILE A 125 -9.09 5.68 4.25
C ILE A 125 -9.62 4.34 3.72
N ILE A 126 -10.29 3.59 4.59
CA ILE A 126 -10.94 2.31 4.27
C ILE A 126 -12.35 2.60 3.73
N GLY A 127 -12.79 1.85 2.73
CA GLY A 127 -14.18 1.89 2.25
C GLY A 127 -14.51 2.99 1.24
N ASP A 128 -13.54 3.81 0.81
CA ASP A 128 -13.78 4.88 -0.18
C ASP A 128 -14.33 4.36 -1.52
N TRP A 129 -14.15 3.07 -1.82
CA TRP A 129 -14.70 2.43 -3.02
C TRP A 129 -16.22 2.61 -3.14
N ARG A 130 -16.95 2.71 -2.03
CA ARG A 130 -18.41 2.95 -2.00
C ARG A 130 -18.81 4.28 -2.64
N ASN A 131 -17.88 5.25 -2.71
CA ASN A 131 -18.10 6.54 -3.36
C ASN A 131 -17.86 6.52 -4.87
N HIS A 132 -17.30 5.43 -5.41
CA HIS A 132 -16.90 5.33 -6.82
C HIS A 132 -17.67 4.25 -7.59
N PHE A 133 -18.09 3.19 -6.91
CA PHE A 133 -18.75 2.06 -7.55
C PHE A 133 -20.25 2.30 -7.66
N SER A 134 -20.81 2.02 -8.84
CA SER A 134 -22.25 1.85 -8.99
C SER A 134 -22.73 0.56 -8.31
N VAL A 135 -24.04 0.43 -8.16
CA VAL A 135 -24.66 -0.80 -7.62
C VAL A 135 -24.29 -2.01 -8.48
N ASP A 136 -24.43 -1.92 -9.81
CA ASP A 136 -24.05 -3.02 -10.73
C ASP A 136 -22.57 -3.41 -10.60
N GLN A 137 -21.67 -2.42 -10.51
CA GLN A 137 -20.24 -2.68 -10.36
C GLN A 137 -19.94 -3.39 -9.04
N THR A 138 -20.61 -2.97 -7.95
CA THR A 138 -20.50 -3.58 -6.63
C THR A 138 -20.98 -5.03 -6.64
N GLU A 139 -22.16 -5.29 -7.21
CA GLU A 139 -22.71 -6.64 -7.32
C GLU A 139 -21.80 -7.57 -8.13
N ARG A 140 -21.23 -7.06 -9.22
CA ARG A 140 -20.27 -7.81 -10.06
C ARG A 140 -18.99 -8.12 -9.29
N LEU A 141 -18.49 -7.19 -8.47
CA LEU A 141 -17.31 -7.41 -7.64
C LEU A 141 -17.58 -8.47 -6.57
N ASN A 142 -18.70 -8.32 -5.86
CA ASN A 142 -19.10 -9.23 -4.78
C ASN A 142 -19.31 -10.65 -5.31
N ARG A 143 -19.96 -10.81 -6.47
CA ARG A 143 -20.14 -12.12 -7.10
C ARG A 143 -18.80 -12.78 -7.41
N LYS A 144 -17.86 -12.02 -7.98
CA LYS A 144 -16.53 -12.54 -8.31
C LYS A 144 -15.73 -12.88 -7.06
N PHE A 145 -15.76 -12.03 -6.03
CA PHE A 145 -15.13 -12.30 -4.74
C PHE A 145 -15.65 -13.61 -4.14
N LEU A 146 -16.98 -13.76 -4.05
CA LEU A 146 -17.62 -14.96 -3.55
C LEU A 146 -17.21 -16.21 -4.33
N GLU A 147 -17.21 -16.15 -5.65
CA GLU A 147 -16.85 -17.27 -6.50
C GLU A 147 -15.38 -17.68 -6.31
N LYS A 148 -14.46 -16.70 -6.27
CA LYS A 148 -13.02 -16.94 -6.14
C LYS A 148 -12.61 -17.36 -4.72
N MET A 149 -13.31 -16.90 -3.69
CA MET A 149 -12.91 -17.09 -2.29
C MET A 149 -13.74 -18.14 -1.53
N LYS A 150 -14.76 -18.75 -2.13
CA LYS A 150 -15.70 -19.67 -1.45
C LYS A 150 -15.05 -20.79 -0.63
N ASP A 151 -13.87 -21.27 -1.04
CA ASP A 151 -13.17 -22.40 -0.42
C ASP A 151 -11.93 -21.95 0.38
N THR A 152 -11.82 -20.66 0.72
CA THR A 152 -10.65 -20.10 1.41
C THR A 152 -11.03 -19.34 2.67
N GLU A 153 -10.07 -19.25 3.60
CA GLU A 153 -10.22 -18.43 4.81
C GLU A 153 -10.38 -16.93 4.52
N VAL A 154 -10.04 -16.47 3.31
CA VAL A 154 -10.19 -15.06 2.91
C VAL A 154 -11.66 -14.66 2.82
N LEU A 155 -12.58 -15.61 2.60
CA LEU A 155 -14.01 -15.33 2.51
C LEU A 155 -14.54 -14.56 3.74
N GLN A 156 -13.99 -14.83 4.92
CA GLN A 156 -14.42 -14.19 6.17
C GLN A 156 -14.00 -12.71 6.29
N TRP A 157 -13.10 -12.24 5.42
CA TRP A 157 -12.59 -10.87 5.46
C TRP A 157 -13.59 -9.84 4.97
N TYR A 158 -14.56 -10.27 4.17
CA TYR A 158 -15.55 -9.40 3.59
C TYR A 158 -16.94 -9.80 4.08
N PRO A 159 -17.46 -9.15 5.15
CA PRO A 159 -18.86 -9.30 5.48
C PRO A 159 -19.66 -8.72 4.33
N ILE A 160 -20.42 -9.57 3.65
CA ILE A 160 -21.39 -9.13 2.65
C ILE A 160 -22.55 -8.55 3.45
N GLU A 161 -22.55 -7.23 3.60
CA GLU A 161 -23.72 -6.46 4.02
C GLU A 161 -24.75 -6.36 2.89
#